data_AF-A0A0P1B7G8-F1
#
_entry.id   AF-A0A0P1B7G8-F1
#
_cell.length_a   1.000
_cell.length_b   1.000
_cell.length_c   1.000
_cell.angle_alpha   90.00
_cell.angle_beta   90.00
_cell.angle_gamma   90.00
#
_symmetry.space_group_name_H-M   'P 1'
#
loop_
_entity.id
_entity.type
_entity.pdbx_description
1 polymer ?
#
loop_
_entity_poly.entity_id
_entity_poly.type
_entity_poly.pdbx_seq_one_letter_code
_entity_poly.pdbx_strand_id
1 'polypeptide(L)'
;MAALEPKEIEALLATWDEATAPVDAREREDPLLFASAPEIVALYKNQQPKQHDIKAIKKFSHPWDHADFLARVSSFSIATWFAKPEIINAFECSRFGWRNSGPDMLSCICCKQILCFKIDNRLSESGVLNVAKIFAQQLITGHTLLCPWRGNPSPVAFTMLPIASKRQVYEGFMDQLEKFVAQMLEDAELLKLVGNIKVLDEVTDKILNEVAASDDSRNVLTTTTLASKLSASIYLQRDTPVSHEVLVNATFIVGCGWQSKVMDHVVLLKCGFCNRHWQASPAITSNENDDDMSEPKVKRLKLATSNAVDLLSQHRQFCPWITGRKLAGADEVGHIDLKLWEFVRLPGWRQYAQCLELLRDPDDCSLVADDSSNIKKITHSDPAVMLRSVQAVLGL
;
A
#
# COMPACT_ATOMS: atom_id res chain seq x y z
N MET A 1 39.89 30.36 -12.40
CA MET A 1 39.61 29.06 -13.06
C MET A 1 39.28 29.38 -14.50
N ALA A 2 40.10 28.94 -15.45
CA ALA A 2 39.89 29.22 -16.87
C ALA A 2 38.57 28.58 -17.33
N ALA A 3 37.73 29.35 -18.02
CA ALA A 3 36.50 28.84 -18.61
C ALA A 3 36.87 27.91 -19.76
N LEU A 4 36.30 26.70 -19.77
CA LEU A 4 36.47 25.75 -20.86
C LEU A 4 35.81 26.31 -22.12
N GLU A 5 36.50 26.23 -23.24
CA GLU A 5 36.02 26.71 -24.53
C GLU A 5 34.83 25.84 -24.99
N PRO A 6 33.85 26.38 -25.74
CA PRO A 6 32.64 25.65 -26.16
C PRO A 6 32.93 24.30 -26.84
N LYS A 7 34.05 24.20 -27.57
CA LYS A 7 34.51 22.97 -28.23
C LYS A 7 34.99 21.90 -27.25
N GLU A 8 35.53 22.29 -26.11
CA GLU A 8 35.96 21.37 -25.06
C GLU A 8 34.76 20.82 -24.31
N ILE A 9 33.70 21.62 -24.14
CA ILE A 9 32.41 21.19 -23.58
C ILE A 9 31.72 20.20 -24.52
N GLU A 10 31.72 20.46 -25.82
CA GLU A 10 31.11 19.59 -26.83
C GLU A 10 31.84 18.24 -26.93
N ALA A 11 33.19 18.25 -26.85
CA ALA A 11 33.98 17.03 -26.77
C ALA A 11 33.72 16.23 -25.47
N LEU A 12 33.53 16.93 -24.34
CA LEU A 12 33.20 16.31 -23.05
C LEU A 12 31.81 15.66 -23.06
N LEU A 13 30.83 16.31 -23.68
CA LEU A 13 29.46 15.77 -23.85
C LEU A 13 29.44 14.56 -24.77
N ALA A 14 30.20 14.59 -25.88
CA ALA A 14 30.32 13.43 -26.77
C ALA A 14 30.98 12.23 -26.09
N THR A 15 32.01 12.45 -25.27
CA THR A 15 32.67 11.39 -24.49
C THR A 15 31.74 10.82 -23.41
N TRP A 16 30.85 11.65 -22.85
CA TRP A 16 29.83 11.24 -21.88
C TRP A 16 28.70 10.41 -22.51
N ASP A 17 28.23 10.81 -23.70
CA ASP A 17 27.21 10.06 -24.44
C ASP A 17 27.73 8.68 -24.88
N GLU A 18 29.01 8.58 -25.28
CA GLU A 18 29.66 7.31 -25.62
C GLU A 18 29.83 6.38 -24.40
N ALA A 19 30.14 6.94 -23.23
CA ALA A 19 30.32 6.17 -22.00
C ALA A 19 29.01 5.73 -21.33
N THR A 20 27.88 6.35 -21.69
CA THR A 20 26.56 6.11 -21.06
C THR A 20 25.53 5.46 -21.98
N ALA A 21 25.88 5.21 -23.25
CA ALA A 21 25.07 4.45 -24.17
C ALA A 21 24.93 2.98 -23.72
N PRO A 22 23.71 2.38 -23.77
CA PRO A 22 23.52 0.96 -23.50
C PRO A 22 24.40 0.10 -24.42
N VAL A 23 24.94 -1.01 -23.92
CA VAL A 23 25.86 -1.89 -24.67
C VAL A 23 25.25 -2.39 -26.00
N ASP A 24 23.92 -2.48 -26.07
CA ASP A 24 23.17 -2.89 -27.28
C ASP A 24 22.91 -1.76 -28.29
N ALA A 25 23.27 -0.51 -27.98
CA ALA A 25 23.11 0.63 -28.89
C ALA A 25 24.15 0.63 -30.04
N ARG A 26 25.20 -0.20 -29.94
CA ARG A 26 26.27 -0.28 -30.94
C ARG A 26 25.86 -0.94 -32.26
N GLU A 27 24.72 -1.62 -32.30
CA GLU A 27 24.22 -2.30 -33.52
C GLU A 27 23.02 -1.62 -34.19
N ARG A 28 22.62 -0.40 -33.79
CA ARG A 28 21.64 0.37 -34.55
C ARG A 28 22.32 1.39 -35.45
N GLU A 29 22.32 1.11 -36.74
CA GLU A 29 22.50 2.13 -37.77
C GLU A 29 21.35 3.15 -37.65
N ASP A 30 21.65 4.28 -37.03
CA ASP A 30 20.83 5.48 -36.84
C ASP A 30 19.91 5.54 -35.58
N PRO A 31 20.27 6.33 -34.54
CA PRO A 31 19.50 6.46 -33.31
C PRO A 31 18.28 7.41 -33.39
N LEU A 32 18.04 8.09 -34.51
CA LEU A 32 16.99 9.13 -34.60
C LEU A 32 16.09 9.09 -35.85
N LEU A 33 16.06 8.00 -36.61
CA LEU A 33 15.10 7.86 -37.71
C LEU A 33 13.71 7.41 -37.22
N PHE A 34 12.81 8.39 -37.07
CA PHE A 34 11.38 8.16 -37.01
C PHE A 34 10.92 7.61 -38.37
N ALA A 35 10.43 6.37 -38.40
CA ALA A 35 9.68 5.89 -39.56
C ALA A 35 8.47 6.81 -39.78
N SER A 36 8.36 7.36 -40.99
CA SER A 36 7.25 8.19 -41.40
C SER A 36 5.93 7.41 -41.35
N ALA A 37 4.78 8.09 -41.22
CA ALA A 37 3.47 7.43 -41.15
C ALA A 37 3.20 6.40 -42.29
N PRO A 38 3.67 6.61 -43.55
CA PRO A 38 3.58 5.60 -44.60
C PRO A 38 4.44 4.34 -44.35
N GLU A 39 5.62 4.47 -43.74
CA GLU A 39 6.51 3.35 -43.41
C GLU A 39 5.94 2.50 -42.25
N ILE A 40 5.27 3.14 -41.28
CA ILE A 40 4.54 2.46 -40.21
C ILE A 40 3.36 1.65 -40.78
N VAL A 41 2.63 2.19 -41.76
CA VAL A 41 1.53 1.48 -42.44
C VAL A 41 2.04 0.31 -43.29
N ALA A 42 3.21 0.44 -43.92
CA ALA A 42 3.85 -0.65 -44.67
C ALA A 42 4.33 -1.80 -43.74
N LEU A 43 4.90 -1.46 -42.57
CA LEU A 43 5.26 -2.43 -41.53
C LEU A 43 4.01 -3.13 -40.94
N TYR A 44 2.92 -2.39 -40.76
CA TYR A 44 1.65 -2.92 -40.24
C TYR A 44 0.98 -3.94 -41.19
N LYS A 45 1.08 -3.72 -42.51
CA LYS A 45 0.59 -4.70 -43.50
C LYS A 45 1.36 -6.01 -43.50
N ASN A 46 2.63 -5.99 -43.05
CA ASN A 46 3.52 -7.15 -43.07
C ASN A 46 3.65 -7.87 -41.71
N GLN A 47 3.04 -7.35 -40.63
CA GLN A 47 3.10 -7.92 -39.29
C GLN A 47 1.73 -8.00 -38.63
N GLN A 48 0.77 -8.70 -39.25
CA GLN A 48 -0.39 -9.14 -38.49
C GLN A 48 0.08 -10.11 -37.38
N PRO A 49 -0.19 -9.82 -36.10
CA PRO A 49 0.23 -10.68 -35.01
C PRO A 49 -0.44 -12.04 -35.16
N LYS A 50 0.36 -13.12 -35.09
CA LYS A 50 -0.15 -14.48 -35.20
C LYS A 50 -1.10 -14.74 -34.03
N GLN A 51 -2.08 -15.62 -34.23
CA GLN A 51 -3.12 -15.95 -33.24
C GLN A 51 -2.54 -16.41 -31.87
N HIS A 52 -1.34 -16.99 -31.89
CA HIS A 52 -0.57 -17.37 -30.70
C HIS A 52 -0.10 -16.15 -29.88
N ASP A 53 0.36 -15.08 -30.54
CA ASP A 53 0.83 -13.86 -29.89
C ASP A 53 -0.33 -13.10 -29.23
N ILE A 54 -1.51 -13.10 -29.87
CA ILE A 54 -2.74 -12.53 -29.30
C ILE A 54 -3.18 -13.31 -28.04
N LYS A 55 -3.06 -14.64 -28.04
CA LYS A 55 -3.35 -15.47 -26.86
C LYS A 55 -2.35 -15.23 -25.73
N ALA A 56 -1.06 -15.09 -26.04
CA ALA A 56 -0.04 -14.76 -25.05
C ALA A 56 -0.24 -13.35 -24.46
N ILE A 57 -0.55 -12.36 -25.28
CA ILE A 57 -0.85 -10.97 -24.85
C ILE A 57 -2.08 -10.95 -23.92
N LYS A 58 -3.16 -11.65 -24.27
CA LYS A 58 -4.34 -11.80 -23.39
C LYS A 58 -4.03 -12.48 -22.07
N LYS A 59 -3.10 -13.44 -22.05
CA LYS A 59 -2.67 -14.16 -20.84
C LYS A 59 -1.87 -13.29 -19.86
N PHE A 60 -1.32 -12.15 -20.29
CA PHE A 60 -0.49 -11.28 -19.43
C PHE A 60 -1.11 -9.91 -19.14
N SER A 61 -2.34 -9.66 -19.59
CA SER A 61 -3.05 -8.42 -19.29
C SER A 61 -4.36 -8.74 -18.57
N HIS A 62 -4.32 -8.76 -17.24
CA HIS A 62 -5.50 -8.77 -16.39
C HIS A 62 -5.62 -7.45 -15.61
N PRO A 63 -6.00 -6.31 -16.26
CA PRO A 63 -6.11 -5.02 -15.57
C PRO A 63 -7.15 -5.01 -14.46
N TRP A 64 -8.18 -5.85 -14.59
CA TRP A 64 -9.32 -5.95 -13.68
C TRP A 64 -9.11 -6.98 -12.56
N ASP A 65 -7.95 -7.63 -12.51
CA ASP A 65 -7.59 -8.55 -11.44
C ASP A 65 -6.78 -7.81 -10.36
N HIS A 66 -7.36 -7.71 -9.17
CA HIS A 66 -6.76 -7.02 -8.04
C HIS A 66 -5.50 -7.73 -7.52
N ALA A 67 -5.45 -9.07 -7.57
CA ALA A 67 -4.28 -9.83 -7.14
C ALA A 67 -3.09 -9.59 -8.09
N ASP A 68 -3.34 -9.56 -9.40
CA ASP A 68 -2.32 -9.20 -10.40
C ASP A 68 -1.84 -7.75 -10.24
N PHE A 69 -2.74 -6.82 -9.88
CA PHE A 69 -2.37 -5.45 -9.53
C PHE A 69 -1.44 -5.41 -8.31
N LEU A 70 -1.81 -6.07 -7.20
CA LEU A 70 -0.99 -6.13 -6.00
C LEU A 70 0.36 -6.83 -6.23
N ALA A 71 0.41 -7.84 -7.11
CA ALA A 71 1.66 -8.47 -7.53
C ALA A 71 2.60 -7.48 -8.24
N ARG A 72 2.09 -6.57 -9.08
CA ARG A 72 2.91 -5.50 -9.67
C ARG A 72 3.39 -4.50 -8.61
N VAL A 73 2.50 -4.05 -7.72
CA VAL A 73 2.87 -3.17 -6.60
C VAL A 73 3.97 -3.79 -5.74
N SER A 74 3.94 -5.11 -5.56
CA SER A 74 4.92 -5.84 -4.76
C SER A 74 6.36 -5.75 -5.26
N SER A 75 6.56 -5.47 -6.55
CA SER A 75 7.89 -5.30 -7.14
C SER A 75 8.61 -4.03 -6.68
N PHE A 76 7.89 -3.05 -6.13
CA PHE A 76 8.45 -1.75 -5.74
C PHE A 76 9.08 -1.81 -4.35
N SER A 77 10.33 -1.37 -4.22
CA SER A 77 11.03 -1.27 -2.94
C SER A 77 11.47 0.17 -2.65
N ILE A 78 11.77 0.46 -1.38
CA ILE A 78 12.38 1.75 -0.99
C ILE A 78 13.74 1.93 -1.68
N ALA A 79 14.51 0.86 -1.86
CA ALA A 79 15.85 0.94 -2.46
C ALA A 79 15.82 1.24 -3.97
N THR A 80 14.72 0.94 -4.66
CA THR A 80 14.64 0.97 -6.12
C THR A 80 13.60 1.94 -6.68
N TRP A 81 12.67 2.43 -5.85
CA TRP A 81 11.65 3.40 -6.25
C TRP A 81 11.35 4.36 -5.09
N PHE A 82 12.39 5.04 -4.62
CA PHE A 82 12.34 5.90 -3.44
C PHE A 82 11.68 7.25 -3.71
N ALA A 83 10.91 7.75 -2.74
CA ALA A 83 10.41 9.12 -2.64
C ALA A 83 9.85 9.72 -3.94
N LYS A 84 9.21 8.89 -4.78
CA LYS A 84 8.62 9.37 -6.04
C LYS A 84 7.36 10.21 -5.79
N PRO A 85 7.15 11.31 -6.54
CA PRO A 85 5.92 12.09 -6.51
C PRO A 85 4.68 11.23 -6.71
N GLU A 86 3.55 11.69 -6.17
CA GLU A 86 2.30 10.93 -6.15
C GLU A 86 1.85 10.45 -7.53
N ILE A 87 1.96 11.32 -8.55
CA ILE A 87 1.57 11.04 -9.94
C ILE A 87 2.37 9.91 -10.60
N ILE A 88 3.47 9.47 -9.99
CA ILE A 88 4.34 8.38 -10.45
C ILE A 88 4.71 7.44 -9.29
N ASN A 89 3.84 7.34 -8.29
CA ASN A 89 4.02 6.40 -7.18
C ASN A 89 3.84 4.95 -7.66
N ALA A 90 4.13 3.98 -6.79
CA ALA A 90 4.06 2.56 -7.15
C ALA A 90 2.67 2.11 -7.63
N PHE A 91 1.59 2.69 -7.08
CA PHE A 91 0.23 2.38 -7.52
C PHE A 91 -0.04 2.92 -8.92
N GLU A 92 0.30 4.18 -9.19
CA GLU A 92 0.11 4.76 -10.52
C GLU A 92 0.89 3.99 -11.57
N CYS A 93 2.18 3.70 -11.34
CA CYS A 93 2.95 2.85 -12.24
C CYS A 93 2.31 1.46 -12.43
N SER A 94 1.90 0.80 -11.34
CA SER A 94 1.28 -0.52 -11.40
C SER A 94 -0.06 -0.52 -12.13
N ARG A 95 -0.85 0.55 -12.04
CA ARG A 95 -2.12 0.66 -12.76
C ARG A 95 -1.93 0.61 -14.27
N PHE A 96 -0.86 1.20 -14.78
CA PHE A 96 -0.53 1.14 -16.21
C PHE A 96 0.34 -0.09 -16.58
N GLY A 97 0.32 -1.16 -15.78
CA GLY A 97 0.98 -2.42 -16.14
C GLY A 97 2.50 -2.42 -16.01
N TRP A 98 3.06 -1.42 -15.31
CA TRP A 98 4.49 -1.37 -15.03
C TRP A 98 4.81 -2.11 -13.74
N ARG A 99 5.95 -2.81 -13.72
CA ARG A 99 6.60 -3.31 -12.52
C ARG A 99 7.95 -2.63 -12.35
N ASN A 100 8.42 -2.50 -11.12
CA ASN A 100 9.77 -2.02 -10.87
C ASN A 100 10.78 -3.11 -11.20
N SER A 101 11.76 -2.79 -12.05
CA SER A 101 12.77 -3.74 -12.55
C SER A 101 14.20 -3.39 -12.16
N GLY A 102 14.41 -2.27 -11.47
CA GLY A 102 15.70 -1.78 -11.03
C GLY A 102 15.60 -0.39 -10.41
N PRO A 103 16.70 0.22 -9.96
CA PRO A 103 16.72 1.58 -9.43
C PRO A 103 16.18 2.57 -10.46
N ASP A 104 15.07 3.22 -10.14
CA ASP A 104 14.39 4.20 -10.99
C ASP A 104 13.97 3.65 -12.36
N MET A 105 13.83 2.32 -12.47
CA MET A 105 13.45 1.63 -13.71
C MET A 105 12.12 0.90 -13.58
N LEU A 106 11.31 1.03 -14.62
CA LEU A 106 10.06 0.31 -14.80
C LEU A 106 10.15 -0.60 -16.03
N SER A 107 9.50 -1.75 -15.99
CA SER A 107 9.33 -2.64 -17.14
C SER A 107 7.85 -3.04 -17.29
N CYS A 108 7.33 -2.99 -18.51
CA CYS A 108 5.96 -3.43 -18.76
C CYS A 108 5.85 -4.96 -18.69
N ILE A 109 4.86 -5.47 -17.96
CA ILE A 109 4.66 -6.92 -17.84
C ILE A 109 4.29 -7.61 -19.16
N CYS A 110 3.68 -6.87 -20.10
CA CYS A 110 3.25 -7.37 -21.39
C CYS A 110 4.29 -7.09 -22.49
N CYS A 111 4.52 -5.83 -22.84
CA CYS A 111 5.34 -5.46 -24.00
C CYS A 111 6.84 -5.29 -23.71
N LYS A 112 7.28 -5.52 -22.47
CA LYS A 112 8.68 -5.49 -22.01
C LYS A 112 9.45 -4.18 -22.20
N GLN A 113 8.80 -3.12 -22.70
CA GLN A 113 9.36 -1.77 -22.74
C GLN A 113 9.82 -1.33 -21.34
N ILE A 114 10.84 -0.47 -21.32
CA ILE A 114 11.47 0.01 -20.10
C ILE A 114 11.35 1.53 -20.04
N LEU A 115 11.04 2.06 -18.86
CA LEU A 115 11.10 3.49 -18.57
C LEU A 115 12.09 3.74 -17.44
N CYS A 116 12.84 4.84 -17.54
CA CYS A 116 13.81 5.25 -16.52
C CYS A 116 13.50 6.65 -16.03
N PHE A 117 13.25 6.81 -14.74
CA PHE A 117 12.95 8.10 -14.13
C PHE A 117 14.20 8.73 -13.53
N LYS A 118 14.95 9.49 -14.35
CA LYS A 118 16.15 10.20 -13.91
C LYS A 118 15.80 11.65 -13.54
N ILE A 119 16.26 12.11 -12.39
CA ILE A 119 16.16 13.50 -11.94
C ILE A 119 17.57 14.08 -11.85
N ASP A 120 17.76 15.28 -12.38
CA ASP A 120 18.96 16.08 -12.14
C ASP A 120 18.88 16.68 -10.72
N ASN A 121 19.94 16.47 -9.92
CA ASN A 121 20.04 16.94 -8.54
C ASN A 121 20.09 18.47 -8.38
N ARG A 122 20.24 19.21 -9.49
CA ARG A 122 20.21 20.68 -9.53
C ARG A 122 18.79 21.25 -9.66
N LEU A 123 17.79 20.41 -9.94
CA LEU A 123 16.42 20.88 -10.12
C LEU A 123 15.80 21.32 -8.80
N SER A 124 15.06 22.42 -8.86
CA SER A 124 14.13 22.81 -7.79
C SER A 124 13.00 21.78 -7.65
N GLU A 125 12.28 21.81 -6.53
CA GLU A 125 11.09 20.97 -6.32
C GLU A 125 10.06 21.12 -7.45
N SER A 126 9.84 22.35 -7.91
CA SER A 126 8.96 22.64 -9.06
C SER A 126 9.48 22.01 -10.36
N GLY A 127 10.80 21.99 -10.58
CA GLY A 127 11.43 21.30 -11.71
C GLY A 127 11.23 19.79 -11.64
N VAL A 128 11.43 19.19 -10.47
CA VAL A 128 11.20 17.76 -10.22
C VAL A 128 9.75 17.38 -10.53
N LEU A 129 8.78 18.18 -10.08
CA LEU A 129 7.36 17.94 -10.35
C LEU A 129 7.02 18.03 -11.85
N ASN A 130 7.65 18.95 -12.59
CA ASN A 130 7.44 19.04 -14.04
C ASN A 130 8.00 17.81 -14.78
N VAL A 131 9.19 17.34 -14.41
CA VAL A 131 9.76 16.09 -14.95
C VAL A 131 8.85 14.90 -14.61
N ALA A 132 8.32 14.83 -13.39
CA ALA A 132 7.39 13.79 -12.99
C ALA A 132 6.07 13.82 -13.79
N LYS A 133 5.55 15.00 -14.14
CA LYS A 133 4.35 15.12 -15.00
C LYS A 133 4.60 14.58 -16.41
N ILE A 134 5.75 14.87 -16.99
CA ILE A 134 6.15 14.33 -18.30
C ILE A 134 6.30 12.81 -18.20
N PHE A 135 6.96 12.31 -17.15
CA PHE A 135 7.09 10.87 -16.93
C PHE A 135 5.75 10.18 -16.69
N ALA A 136 4.81 10.82 -16.00
CA ALA A 136 3.45 10.28 -15.79
C ALA A 136 2.73 10.04 -17.13
N GLN A 137 2.92 10.92 -18.12
CA GLN A 137 2.38 10.70 -19.47
C GLN A 137 3.01 9.48 -20.16
N GLN A 138 4.30 9.22 -19.89
CA GLN A 138 5.01 8.05 -20.41
C GLN A 138 4.51 6.73 -19.82
N LEU A 139 3.84 6.73 -18.65
CA LEU A 139 3.16 5.54 -18.15
C LEU A 139 2.11 5.02 -19.14
N ILE A 140 1.56 5.90 -19.98
CA ILE A 140 0.64 5.54 -21.06
C ILE A 140 1.43 5.40 -22.37
N THR A 141 2.16 6.43 -22.78
CA THR A 141 2.74 6.49 -24.13
C THR A 141 3.99 5.64 -24.32
N GLY A 142 4.67 5.27 -23.24
CA GLY A 142 5.91 4.48 -23.21
C GLY A 142 5.73 3.01 -23.54
N HIS A 143 4.50 2.54 -23.69
CA HIS A 143 4.24 1.21 -24.22
C HIS A 143 4.40 1.15 -25.75
N THR A 144 4.60 -0.07 -26.27
CA THR A 144 4.39 -0.32 -27.72
C THR A 144 2.96 0.02 -28.12
N LEU A 145 2.73 0.35 -29.40
CA LEU A 145 1.40 0.72 -29.91
C LEU A 145 0.34 -0.37 -29.68
N LEU A 146 0.74 -1.64 -29.69
CA LEU A 146 -0.16 -2.79 -29.53
C LEU A 146 -0.27 -3.30 -28.09
N CYS A 147 0.36 -2.62 -27.12
CA CYS A 147 0.27 -3.03 -25.73
C CYS A 147 -1.13 -2.75 -25.16
N PRO A 148 -1.81 -3.73 -24.55
CA PRO A 148 -3.15 -3.54 -24.00
C PRO A 148 -3.18 -2.51 -22.86
N TRP A 149 -2.10 -2.35 -22.10
CA TRP A 149 -2.02 -1.43 -20.96
C TRP A 149 -2.12 0.06 -21.35
N ARG A 150 -1.91 0.39 -22.62
CA ARG A 150 -1.98 1.76 -23.15
C ARG A 150 -3.38 2.40 -23.00
N GLY A 151 -4.43 1.59 -23.02
CA GLY A 151 -5.83 2.06 -22.92
C GLY A 151 -6.66 1.28 -21.91
N ASN A 152 -6.04 0.38 -21.15
CA ASN A 152 -6.73 -0.50 -20.21
C ASN A 152 -5.96 -0.57 -18.90
N PRO A 153 -5.83 0.56 -18.16
CA PRO A 153 -5.19 0.57 -16.86
C PRO A 153 -6.05 -0.16 -15.82
N SER A 154 -5.44 -0.64 -14.74
CA SER A 154 -6.20 -1.13 -13.61
C SER A 154 -7.08 -0.03 -12.99
N PRO A 155 -8.27 -0.39 -12.47
CA PRO A 155 -9.18 0.55 -11.84
C PRO A 155 -8.51 1.40 -10.76
N VAL A 156 -8.85 2.69 -10.69
CA VAL A 156 -8.41 3.59 -9.61
C VAL A 156 -8.86 3.04 -8.26
N ALA A 157 -10.02 2.37 -8.20
CA ALA A 157 -10.53 1.73 -6.99
C ALA A 157 -9.54 0.78 -6.30
N PHE A 158 -8.58 0.19 -7.04
CA PHE A 158 -7.56 -0.70 -6.47
C PHE A 158 -6.50 0.02 -5.64
N THR A 159 -6.40 1.34 -5.73
CA THR A 159 -5.48 2.15 -4.92
C THR A 159 -6.10 2.65 -3.63
N MET A 160 -7.38 2.32 -3.40
CA MET A 160 -8.21 2.84 -2.32
C MET A 160 -8.71 1.70 -1.43
N LEU A 161 -9.06 2.01 -0.18
CA LEU A 161 -9.75 1.05 0.67
C LEU A 161 -11.14 0.72 0.07
N PRO A 162 -11.70 -0.47 0.34
CA PRO A 162 -13.07 -0.80 -0.03
C PRO A 162 -14.07 0.23 0.50
N ILE A 163 -15.14 0.47 -0.26
CA ILE A 163 -16.27 1.27 0.22
C ILE A 163 -17.05 0.41 1.21
N ALA A 164 -17.08 0.82 2.48
CA ALA A 164 -17.73 0.10 3.56
C ALA A 164 -18.33 1.10 4.56
N SER A 165 -19.48 0.74 5.15
CA SER A 165 -20.06 1.50 6.26
C SER A 165 -19.23 1.34 7.53
N LYS A 166 -19.38 2.26 8.49
CA LYS A 166 -18.70 2.17 9.80
C LYS A 166 -18.90 0.80 10.48
N ARG A 167 -20.12 0.25 10.38
CA ARG A 167 -20.44 -1.08 10.91
C ARG A 167 -19.73 -2.21 10.16
N GLN A 168 -19.68 -2.16 8.83
CA GLN A 168 -18.95 -3.16 8.05
C GLN A 168 -17.44 -3.11 8.32
N VAL A 169 -16.87 -1.91 8.51
CA VAL A 169 -15.48 -1.74 8.94
C VAL A 169 -15.26 -2.36 10.32
N TYR A 170 -16.15 -2.13 11.28
CA TYR A 170 -16.09 -2.76 12.61
C TYR A 170 -16.17 -4.28 12.56
N GLU A 171 -17.14 -4.85 11.83
CA GLU A 171 -17.32 -6.30 11.71
C GLU A 171 -16.09 -6.96 11.07
N GLY A 172 -15.57 -6.38 9.99
CA GLY A 172 -14.36 -6.88 9.33
C GLY A 172 -13.10 -6.70 10.20
N PHE A 173 -13.05 -5.64 10.98
CA PHE A 173 -11.98 -5.45 11.96
C PHE A 173 -12.00 -6.52 13.04
N MET A 174 -13.15 -6.77 13.69
CA MET A 174 -13.25 -7.74 14.78
C MET A 174 -12.88 -9.14 14.29
N ASP A 175 -13.36 -9.53 13.11
CA ASP A 175 -12.97 -10.79 12.45
C ASP A 175 -11.44 -10.86 12.22
N GLN A 176 -10.81 -9.77 11.78
CA GLN A 176 -9.36 -9.73 11.58
C GLN A 176 -8.57 -9.73 12.90
N LEU A 177 -9.07 -9.07 13.94
CA LEU A 177 -8.45 -9.04 15.26
C LEU A 177 -8.53 -10.41 15.93
N GLU A 178 -9.69 -11.07 15.89
CA GLU A 178 -9.88 -12.42 16.43
C GLU A 178 -8.92 -13.41 15.75
N LYS A 179 -8.81 -13.36 14.41
CA LYS A 179 -7.84 -14.18 13.66
C LYS A 179 -6.40 -13.87 14.04
N PHE A 180 -6.06 -12.60 14.19
CA PHE A 180 -4.70 -12.18 14.57
C PHE A 180 -4.35 -12.65 15.98
N VAL A 181 -5.27 -12.52 16.95
CA VAL A 181 -5.10 -12.97 18.33
C VAL A 181 -5.00 -14.50 18.39
N ALA A 182 -5.84 -15.23 17.63
CA ALA A 182 -5.75 -16.69 17.53
C ALA A 182 -4.39 -17.13 17.00
N GLN A 183 -3.90 -16.51 15.92
CA GLN A 183 -2.56 -16.81 15.37
C GLN A 183 -1.45 -16.46 16.36
N MET A 184 -1.56 -15.33 17.06
CA MET A 184 -0.60 -14.90 18.08
C MET A 184 -0.54 -15.88 19.25
N LEU A 185 -1.66 -16.50 19.64
CA LEU A 185 -1.70 -17.53 20.69
C LEU A 185 -1.12 -18.88 20.24
N GLU A 186 -0.97 -19.11 18.95
CA GLU A 186 -0.36 -20.32 18.37
C GLU A 186 1.13 -20.15 18.08
N ASP A 187 1.57 -18.91 17.85
CA ASP A 187 2.94 -18.58 17.47
C ASP A 187 3.62 -17.76 18.59
N ALA A 188 4.52 -18.41 19.33
CA ALA A 188 5.25 -17.80 20.43
C ALA A 188 6.14 -16.62 19.99
N GLU A 189 6.65 -16.62 18.76
CA GLU A 189 7.46 -15.52 18.24
C GLU A 189 6.58 -14.31 17.90
N LEU A 190 5.37 -14.54 17.37
CA LEU A 190 4.40 -13.47 17.16
C LEU A 190 3.92 -12.88 18.49
N LEU A 191 3.66 -13.71 19.50
CA LEU A 191 3.30 -13.23 20.85
C LEU A 191 4.40 -12.35 21.46
N LYS A 192 5.66 -12.80 21.38
CA LYS A 192 6.82 -12.00 21.84
C LYS A 192 6.96 -10.70 21.06
N LEU A 193 6.78 -10.73 19.74
CA LEU A 193 6.84 -9.54 18.89
C LEU A 193 5.81 -8.50 19.34
N VAL A 194 4.54 -8.90 19.47
CA VAL A 194 3.43 -8.02 19.84
C VAL A 194 3.61 -7.49 21.27
N GLY A 195 4.06 -8.31 22.20
CA GLY A 195 4.34 -7.89 23.58
C GLY A 195 5.53 -6.94 23.73
N ASN A 196 6.51 -7.00 22.83
CA ASN A 196 7.69 -6.13 22.87
C ASN A 196 7.51 -4.80 22.13
N ILE A 197 6.50 -4.67 21.27
CA ILE A 197 6.19 -3.42 20.58
C ILE A 197 5.69 -2.40 21.62
N LYS A 198 6.36 -1.26 21.68
CA LYS A 198 5.84 -0.08 22.38
C LYS A 198 5.31 0.87 21.33
N VAL A 199 3.99 1.05 21.25
CA VAL A 199 3.40 2.03 20.33
C VAL A 199 3.69 3.43 20.87
N LEU A 200 4.09 4.33 19.99
CA LEU A 200 4.38 5.72 20.34
C LEU A 200 3.14 6.42 20.93
N ASP A 201 3.29 7.10 22.07
CA ASP A 201 2.17 7.72 22.81
C ASP A 201 1.39 8.72 21.94
N GLU A 202 2.08 9.52 21.10
CA GLU A 202 1.40 10.44 20.19
C GLU A 202 0.49 9.73 19.17
N VAL A 203 0.81 8.49 18.79
CA VAL A 203 -0.03 7.68 17.88
C VAL A 203 -1.21 7.10 18.65
N THR A 204 -0.97 6.61 19.87
CA THR A 204 -2.01 6.11 20.77
C THR A 204 -3.05 7.19 21.03
N ASP A 205 -2.62 8.38 21.45
CA ASP A 205 -3.48 9.53 21.71
C ASP A 205 -4.24 9.95 20.45
N LYS A 206 -3.58 9.96 19.30
CA LYS A 206 -4.21 10.29 18.02
C LYS A 206 -5.34 9.33 17.65
N ILE A 207 -5.15 8.02 17.88
CA ILE A 207 -6.19 7.01 17.61
C ILE A 207 -7.34 7.15 18.60
N LEU A 208 -7.04 7.25 19.90
CA LEU A 208 -8.05 7.33 20.95
C LEU A 208 -8.88 8.63 20.87
N ASN A 209 -8.25 9.76 20.55
CA ASN A 209 -8.94 11.04 20.39
C ASN A 209 -9.85 11.09 19.15
N GLU A 210 -9.51 10.35 18.09
CA GLU A 210 -10.38 10.24 16.90
C GLU A 210 -11.71 9.55 17.23
N VAL A 211 -11.71 8.61 18.19
CA VAL A 211 -12.93 7.97 18.71
C VAL A 211 -13.82 8.99 19.43
N ALA A 212 -13.21 9.88 20.23
CA ALA A 212 -13.95 10.89 20.97
C ALA A 212 -14.51 12.00 20.07
N ALA A 213 -13.94 12.21 18.88
CA ALA A 213 -14.39 13.22 17.94
C ALA A 213 -15.62 12.80 17.10
N SER A 214 -15.99 11.51 17.09
CA SER A 214 -17.15 11.02 16.33
C SER A 214 -18.48 11.07 17.08
N ASP A 215 -18.49 11.39 18.39
CA ASP A 215 -19.68 11.46 19.23
C ASP A 215 -19.72 12.73 20.10
N ASP A 216 -20.93 13.26 20.37
CA ASP A 216 -21.16 14.39 21.28
C ASP A 216 -21.04 13.98 22.78
N SER A 217 -20.73 12.70 23.06
CA SER A 217 -20.68 12.15 24.42
C SER A 217 -19.24 12.05 24.97
N ARG A 218 -19.08 12.45 26.23
CA ARG A 218 -17.81 12.65 26.96
C ARG A 218 -17.15 11.35 27.45
N ASN A 219 -17.34 10.23 26.76
CA ASN A 219 -16.70 8.96 27.16
C ASN A 219 -15.29 8.87 26.56
N VAL A 220 -14.31 9.39 27.31
CA VAL A 220 -12.89 9.32 26.95
C VAL A 220 -12.45 7.86 26.93
N LEU A 221 -12.18 7.33 25.74
CA LEU A 221 -11.62 5.99 25.59
C LEU A 221 -10.12 6.03 25.95
N THR A 222 -9.74 5.30 26.99
CA THR A 222 -8.36 5.09 27.42
C THR A 222 -7.87 3.71 27.01
N THR A 223 -6.56 3.48 27.03
CA THR A 223 -5.99 2.14 26.79
C THR A 223 -6.55 1.09 27.76
N THR A 224 -6.75 1.44 29.02
CA THR A 224 -7.35 0.55 30.03
C THR A 224 -8.81 0.20 29.72
N THR A 225 -9.64 1.21 29.42
CA THR A 225 -11.05 0.96 29.08
C THR A 225 -11.20 0.20 27.77
N LEU A 226 -10.37 0.51 26.77
CA LEU A 226 -10.26 -0.25 25.53
C LEU A 226 -9.90 -1.71 25.81
N ALA A 227 -8.89 -1.98 26.64
CA ALA A 227 -8.48 -3.33 26.97
C ALA A 227 -9.58 -4.15 27.66
N SER A 228 -10.35 -3.52 28.57
CA SER A 228 -11.50 -4.16 29.22
C SER A 228 -12.62 -4.50 28.22
N LYS A 229 -12.98 -3.55 27.34
CA LYS A 229 -13.99 -3.77 26.29
C LYS A 229 -13.58 -4.88 25.33
N LEU A 230 -12.31 -4.91 24.92
CA LEU A 230 -11.76 -5.95 24.04
C LEU A 230 -11.79 -7.33 24.70
N SER A 231 -11.42 -7.41 25.98
CA SER A 231 -11.42 -8.67 26.73
C SER A 231 -12.84 -9.25 26.87
N ALA A 232 -13.85 -8.39 26.95
CA ALA A 232 -15.26 -8.80 26.96
C ALA A 232 -15.82 -9.15 25.56
N SER A 233 -15.21 -8.61 24.50
CA SER A 233 -15.71 -8.75 23.12
C SER A 233 -15.08 -9.91 22.36
N ILE A 234 -13.83 -10.28 22.67
CA ILE A 234 -13.10 -11.33 21.96
C ILE A 234 -13.37 -12.67 22.64
N TYR A 235 -14.01 -13.58 21.92
CA TYR A 235 -14.21 -14.95 22.38
C TYR A 235 -12.91 -15.75 22.23
N LEU A 236 -12.10 -15.79 23.29
CA LEU A 236 -10.91 -16.64 23.33
C LEU A 236 -11.34 -18.09 23.55
N GLN A 237 -11.17 -18.94 22.54
CA GLN A 237 -11.44 -20.38 22.63
C GLN A 237 -10.51 -21.14 23.60
N ARG A 238 -9.45 -20.48 24.11
CA ARG A 238 -8.47 -21.05 25.03
C ARG A 238 -8.46 -20.25 26.32
N ASP A 239 -8.40 -20.95 27.47
CA ASP A 239 -8.30 -20.37 28.82
C ASP A 239 -6.96 -19.66 29.11
N THR A 240 -6.12 -19.40 28.10
CA THR A 240 -4.88 -18.65 28.26
C THR A 240 -5.17 -17.15 28.40
N PRO A 241 -4.90 -16.54 29.57
CA PRO A 241 -5.10 -15.12 29.75
C PRO A 241 -4.10 -14.33 28.90
N VAL A 242 -4.60 -13.49 27.99
CA VAL A 242 -3.80 -12.51 27.25
C VAL A 242 -3.69 -11.24 28.09
N SER A 243 -2.49 -10.66 28.21
CA SER A 243 -2.35 -9.40 28.94
C SER A 243 -3.05 -8.25 28.21
N HIS A 244 -3.62 -7.31 28.99
CA HIS A 244 -4.30 -6.13 28.44
C HIS A 244 -3.41 -5.32 27.48
N GLU A 245 -2.12 -5.19 27.79
CA GLU A 245 -1.14 -4.49 26.95
C GLU A 245 -0.97 -5.18 25.58
N VAL A 246 -0.81 -6.51 25.56
CA VAL A 246 -0.67 -7.28 24.31
C VAL A 246 -1.94 -7.17 23.46
N LEU A 247 -3.11 -7.18 24.09
CA LEU A 247 -4.39 -7.07 23.39
C LEU A 247 -4.58 -5.69 22.76
N VAL A 248 -4.19 -4.63 23.46
CA VAL A 248 -4.18 -3.25 22.95
C VAL A 248 -3.17 -3.10 21.81
N ASN A 249 -1.97 -3.68 21.94
CA ASN A 249 -0.98 -3.69 20.86
C ASN A 249 -1.50 -4.40 19.60
N ALA A 250 -2.11 -5.59 19.75
CA ALA A 250 -2.75 -6.30 18.64
C ALA A 250 -3.83 -5.43 17.96
N THR A 251 -4.64 -4.75 18.75
CA THR A 251 -5.68 -3.82 18.30
C THR A 251 -5.09 -2.66 17.49
N PHE A 252 -3.98 -2.07 17.93
CA PHE A 252 -3.31 -1.00 17.18
C PHE A 252 -2.60 -1.49 15.92
N ILE A 253 -1.98 -2.68 15.95
CA ILE A 253 -1.34 -3.29 14.78
C ILE A 253 -2.38 -3.54 13.70
N VAL A 254 -3.46 -4.27 14.02
CA VAL A 254 -4.55 -4.57 13.09
C VAL A 254 -5.25 -3.29 12.65
N GLY A 255 -5.51 -2.38 13.58
CA GLY A 255 -6.13 -1.09 13.36
C GLY A 255 -5.38 -0.12 12.45
N CYS A 256 -4.06 -0.25 12.43
CA CYS A 256 -3.19 0.46 11.51
C CYS A 256 -2.99 -0.30 10.19
N GLY A 257 -3.69 -1.41 9.95
CA GLY A 257 -3.66 -2.14 8.68
C GLY A 257 -2.54 -3.15 8.51
N TRP A 258 -1.91 -3.56 9.61
CA TRP A 258 -0.83 -4.55 9.61
C TRP A 258 -1.39 -5.95 9.83
N GLN A 259 -0.84 -6.91 9.09
CA GLN A 259 -1.12 -8.33 9.19
C GLN A 259 0.17 -9.08 9.51
N SER A 260 0.08 -10.14 10.32
CA SER A 260 1.19 -11.05 10.57
C SER A 260 1.50 -11.88 9.33
N LYS A 261 2.79 -12.03 9.03
CA LYS A 261 3.30 -12.96 8.02
C LYS A 261 4.56 -13.64 8.55
N VAL A 262 4.55 -14.96 8.57
CA VAL A 262 5.71 -15.77 8.92
C VAL A 262 6.48 -16.08 7.64
N MET A 263 7.78 -15.76 7.60
CA MET A 263 8.69 -16.09 6.51
C MET A 263 9.97 -16.66 7.13
N ASP A 264 10.32 -17.90 6.80
CA ASP A 264 11.57 -18.55 7.24
C ASP A 264 11.82 -18.43 8.76
N HIS A 265 10.79 -18.72 9.57
CA HIS A 265 10.79 -18.57 11.03
C HIS A 265 10.92 -17.14 11.58
N VAL A 266 10.89 -16.12 10.72
CA VAL A 266 10.85 -14.71 11.10
C VAL A 266 9.41 -14.19 10.96
N VAL A 267 8.88 -13.63 12.05
CA VAL A 267 7.59 -12.96 12.06
C VAL A 267 7.75 -11.52 11.57
N LEU A 268 7.04 -11.17 10.51
CA LEU A 268 7.03 -9.84 9.91
C LEU A 268 5.60 -9.29 9.90
N LEU A 269 5.47 -7.97 10.00
CA LEU A 269 4.22 -7.28 9.76
C LEU A 269 4.15 -6.85 8.30
N LYS A 270 3.05 -7.17 7.61
CA LYS A 270 2.81 -6.83 6.21
C LYS A 270 1.55 -5.97 6.11
N CYS A 271 1.61 -4.91 5.30
CA CYS A 271 0.42 -4.20 4.86
C CYS A 271 -0.09 -4.77 3.52
N GLY A 272 -1.37 -5.14 3.45
CA GLY A 272 -2.00 -5.70 2.24
C GLY A 272 -2.08 -4.73 1.05
N PHE A 273 -2.07 -3.42 1.29
CA PHE A 273 -2.23 -2.40 0.25
C PHE A 273 -0.90 -1.87 -0.27
N CYS A 274 -0.04 -1.34 0.60
CA CYS A 274 1.26 -0.81 0.17
C CYS A 274 2.36 -1.88 0.04
N ASN A 275 2.02 -3.14 0.35
CA ASN A 275 2.90 -4.31 0.32
C ASN A 275 4.25 -4.11 1.03
N ARG A 276 4.29 -3.20 2.02
CA ARG A 276 5.46 -3.03 2.87
C ARG A 276 5.51 -4.18 3.87
N HIS A 277 6.68 -4.79 3.99
CA HIS A 277 7.02 -5.73 5.04
C HIS A 277 7.89 -4.98 6.05
N TRP A 278 7.56 -5.12 7.32
CA TRP A 278 8.21 -4.43 8.42
C TRP A 278 8.56 -5.45 9.50
N GLN A 279 9.85 -5.56 9.78
CA GLN A 279 10.36 -6.34 10.90
C GLN A 279 10.35 -5.43 12.13
N ALA A 280 9.42 -5.69 13.05
CA ALA A 280 9.30 -4.94 14.30
C ALA A 280 10.30 -5.47 15.35
N SER A 281 11.60 -5.52 15.02
CA SER A 281 12.62 -5.89 15.99
C SER A 281 13.08 -4.66 16.77
N PRO A 282 13.15 -4.69 18.12
CA PRO A 282 13.98 -3.76 18.86
C PRO A 282 15.41 -3.92 18.36
N ALA A 283 16.10 -2.82 18.07
CA ALA A 283 17.52 -2.88 17.70
C ALA A 283 18.31 -3.48 18.87
N ILE A 284 18.62 -4.77 18.81
CA ILE A 284 19.62 -5.38 19.68
C ILE A 284 20.96 -4.86 19.17
N THR A 285 21.49 -3.82 19.82
CA THR A 285 22.91 -3.50 19.69
C THR A 285 23.68 -4.63 20.35
N SER A 286 24.09 -5.64 19.57
CA SER A 286 25.16 -6.54 19.98
C SER A 286 26.44 -5.70 20.05
N ASN A 287 26.77 -5.23 21.25
CA ASN A 287 28.14 -4.85 21.58
C ASN A 287 28.93 -6.16 21.68
N GLU A 288 29.29 -6.74 20.56
CA GLU A 288 30.41 -7.67 20.52
C GLU A 288 31.67 -6.82 20.30
N ASN A 289 32.52 -6.86 21.31
CA ASN A 289 33.85 -6.26 21.29
C ASN A 289 34.68 -7.02 20.27
N ASP A 290 34.89 -6.43 19.09
CA ASP A 290 36.03 -6.76 18.25
C ASP A 290 36.91 -5.52 18.13
N ASP A 291 38.00 -5.55 18.91
CA ASP A 291 39.20 -4.76 18.69
C ASP A 291 39.81 -5.19 17.34
N ASP A 292 39.61 -4.40 16.28
CA ASP A 292 40.68 -4.21 15.29
C ASP A 292 40.54 -2.89 14.52
N MET A 293 41.70 -2.32 14.22
CA MET A 293 41.92 -0.96 13.80
C MET A 293 41.67 -0.77 12.30
N SER A 294 40.83 0.21 11.91
CA SER A 294 41.13 1.25 10.88
C SER A 294 39.88 2.02 10.39
N GLU A 295 40.08 3.34 10.21
CA GLU A 295 39.26 4.37 9.52
C GLU A 295 38.11 5.13 10.25
N PRO A 296 38.00 6.46 10.04
CA PRO A 296 37.25 7.35 10.91
C PRO A 296 35.76 7.29 10.64
N LYS A 297 35.00 6.81 11.63
CA LYS A 297 33.54 6.85 11.64
C LYS A 297 33.05 8.31 11.58
N VAL A 298 32.45 8.70 10.46
CA VAL A 298 31.65 9.92 10.34
C VAL A 298 30.64 9.92 11.48
N LYS A 299 30.63 11.01 12.26
CA LYS A 299 29.80 11.19 13.46
C LYS A 299 28.33 11.00 13.12
N ARG A 300 27.82 9.76 13.25
CA ARG A 300 26.40 9.46 13.25
C ARG A 300 25.83 10.05 14.53
N LEU A 301 25.03 11.10 14.40
CA LEU A 301 24.36 11.75 15.52
C LEU A 301 23.55 10.69 16.27
N LYS A 302 24.02 10.31 17.46
CA LYS A 302 23.40 9.32 18.33
C LYS A 302 22.22 10.00 19.02
N LEU A 303 21.06 10.01 18.37
CA LEU A 303 19.81 10.39 19.02
C LEU A 303 19.34 9.16 19.80
N ALA A 304 19.40 9.25 21.12
CA ALA A 304 18.78 8.28 22.03
C ALA A 304 17.28 8.28 21.71
N THR A 305 16.85 7.32 20.88
CA THR A 305 15.45 7.21 20.45
C THR A 305 14.82 6.19 21.36
N SER A 306 13.74 6.56 22.04
CA SER A 306 12.89 5.61 22.75
C SER A 306 12.57 4.43 21.82
N ASN A 307 12.54 3.21 22.34
CA ASN A 307 12.18 2.00 21.60
C ASN A 307 10.69 1.98 21.16
N ALA A 308 10.03 3.14 21.11
CA ALA A 308 8.65 3.30 20.73
C ALA A 308 8.52 3.40 19.20
N VAL A 309 7.47 2.82 18.65
CA VAL A 309 7.24 2.73 17.21
C VAL A 309 5.97 3.48 16.82
N ASP A 310 6.10 4.35 15.84
CA ASP A 310 4.96 4.89 15.10
C ASP A 310 4.54 3.91 13.98
N LEU A 311 3.44 3.20 14.21
CA LEU A 311 2.85 2.24 13.27
C LEU A 311 2.35 2.88 11.97
N LEU A 312 2.01 4.16 11.98
CA LEU A 312 1.46 4.88 10.83
C LEU A 312 2.58 5.30 9.87
N SER A 313 3.69 5.84 10.38
CA SER A 313 4.86 6.18 9.54
C SER A 313 5.58 4.96 8.96
N GLN A 314 5.28 3.75 9.46
CA GLN A 314 5.74 2.51 8.84
C GLN A 314 5.02 2.19 7.54
N HIS A 315 3.96 2.88 7.13
CA HIS A 315 3.39 2.69 5.79
C HIS A 315 4.21 3.41 4.71
N ARG A 316 4.00 3.04 3.45
CA ARG A 316 4.49 3.87 2.33
C ARG A 316 3.61 5.11 2.21
N GLN A 317 4.19 6.22 1.79
CA GLN A 317 3.52 7.54 1.69
C GLN A 317 2.21 7.56 0.88
N PHE A 318 2.00 6.58 -0.02
CA PHE A 318 0.79 6.45 -0.86
C PHE A 318 -0.24 5.44 -0.31
N CYS A 319 0.02 4.83 0.85
CA CYS A 319 -0.82 3.77 1.38
C CYS A 319 -2.17 4.33 1.85
N PRO A 320 -3.31 3.74 1.44
CA PRO A 320 -4.64 4.26 1.78
C PRO A 320 -4.98 4.12 3.28
N TRP A 321 -4.17 3.37 4.02
CA TRP A 321 -4.21 3.38 5.48
C TRP A 321 -3.84 4.73 6.08
N ILE A 322 -2.94 5.49 5.45
CA ILE A 322 -2.49 6.82 5.91
C ILE A 322 -2.93 7.96 4.98
N THR A 323 -3.21 7.66 3.72
CA THR A 323 -3.73 8.61 2.74
C THR A 323 -5.24 8.45 2.61
N GLY A 324 -6.01 9.51 2.90
CA GLY A 324 -7.45 9.51 2.66
C GLY A 324 -7.79 9.41 1.16
N ARG A 325 -9.06 9.11 0.85
CA ARG A 325 -9.56 9.06 -0.53
C ARG A 325 -9.56 10.45 -1.15
N LYS A 326 -8.88 10.61 -2.29
CA LYS A 326 -8.90 11.85 -3.07
C LYS A 326 -10.02 11.78 -4.12
N LEU A 327 -10.71 12.91 -4.33
CA LEU A 327 -11.70 13.04 -5.41
C LEU A 327 -10.96 13.06 -6.75
N ALA A 328 -11.20 12.07 -7.61
CA ALA A 328 -10.73 12.08 -8.98
C ALA A 328 -11.83 12.68 -9.87
N GLY A 329 -11.79 13.99 -10.10
CA GLY A 329 -12.73 14.67 -11.00
C GLY A 329 -14.19 14.69 -10.52
N ALA A 330 -14.99 15.58 -11.10
CA ALA A 330 -16.43 15.57 -10.90
C ALA A 330 -17.00 14.24 -11.43
N ASP A 331 -17.96 13.66 -10.71
CA ASP A 331 -18.82 12.55 -11.15
C ASP A 331 -18.32 11.11 -10.87
N GLU A 332 -17.99 10.78 -9.62
CA GLU A 332 -18.06 9.39 -9.13
C GLU A 332 -18.97 9.30 -7.88
N VAL A 333 -20.23 8.92 -8.16
CA VAL A 333 -21.18 8.14 -7.34
C VAL A 333 -21.06 8.34 -5.82
N GLY A 334 -21.82 9.29 -5.27
CA GLY A 334 -21.91 9.48 -3.82
C GLY A 334 -22.90 10.55 -3.35
N HIS A 335 -24.02 10.76 -4.04
CA HIS A 335 -25.09 11.66 -3.56
C HIS A 335 -26.19 10.96 -2.76
N ILE A 336 -26.09 9.63 -2.56
CA ILE A 336 -27.13 8.85 -1.88
C ILE A 336 -26.94 8.88 -0.36
N ASP A 337 -25.69 8.94 0.14
CA ASP A 337 -25.39 9.04 1.57
C ASP A 337 -24.10 9.86 1.82
N LEU A 338 -24.29 11.13 2.17
CA LEU A 338 -23.21 12.07 2.49
C LEU A 338 -22.37 11.60 3.69
N LYS A 339 -22.99 10.99 4.71
CA LYS A 339 -22.28 10.52 5.91
C LYS A 339 -21.39 9.34 5.59
N LEU A 340 -21.89 8.39 4.79
CA LEU A 340 -21.07 7.28 4.31
C LEU A 340 -19.88 7.80 3.49
N TRP A 341 -20.10 8.80 2.64
CA TRP A 341 -19.03 9.34 1.80
C TRP A 341 -17.98 10.12 2.59
N GLU A 342 -18.38 10.89 3.59
CA GLU A 342 -17.45 11.54 4.53
C GLU A 342 -16.58 10.51 5.26
N PHE A 343 -17.19 9.42 5.74
CA PHE A 343 -16.49 8.33 6.41
C PHE A 343 -15.51 7.60 5.48
N VAL A 344 -15.95 7.18 4.29
CA VAL A 344 -15.14 6.42 3.32
C VAL A 344 -13.97 7.23 2.76
N ARG A 345 -13.99 8.56 2.93
CA ARG A 345 -12.87 9.44 2.55
C ARG A 345 -11.74 9.48 3.57
N LEU A 346 -12.02 9.09 4.81
CA LEU A 346 -11.01 9.05 5.85
C LEU A 346 -9.93 8.02 5.51
N PRO A 347 -8.67 8.24 5.93
CA PRO A 347 -7.65 7.20 5.87
C PRO A 347 -8.06 5.99 6.72
N GLY A 348 -7.55 4.81 6.38
CA GLY A 348 -7.96 3.57 7.04
C GLY A 348 -7.84 3.59 8.56
N TRP A 349 -6.76 4.17 9.09
CA TRP A 349 -6.58 4.24 10.55
C TRP A 349 -7.68 5.05 11.24
N ARG A 350 -8.25 6.08 10.57
CA ARG A 350 -9.38 6.87 11.10
C ARG A 350 -10.71 6.14 10.98
N GLN A 351 -10.97 5.52 9.83
CA GLN A 351 -12.17 4.70 9.65
C GLN A 351 -12.26 3.64 10.74
N TYR A 352 -11.12 3.04 11.05
CA TYR A 352 -10.96 2.07 12.11
C TYR A 352 -11.08 2.68 13.51
N ALA A 353 -10.38 3.78 13.81
CA ALA A 353 -10.49 4.45 15.11
C ALA A 353 -11.95 4.80 15.42
N GLN A 354 -12.66 5.41 14.48
CA GLN A 354 -14.08 5.76 14.65
C GLN A 354 -15.00 4.54 14.81
N CYS A 355 -14.60 3.34 14.37
CA CYS A 355 -15.42 2.14 14.55
C CYS A 355 -15.23 1.51 15.94
N LEU A 356 -14.19 1.86 16.69
CA LEU A 356 -13.98 1.40 18.07
C LEU A 356 -15.08 1.90 19.02
N GLU A 357 -15.84 2.93 18.66
CA GLU A 357 -17.03 3.38 19.38
C GLU A 357 -18.09 2.26 19.50
N LEU A 358 -18.10 1.30 18.57
CA LEU A 358 -19.04 0.17 18.53
C LEU A 358 -18.64 -0.98 19.45
N LEU A 359 -17.49 -0.90 20.13
CA LEU A 359 -17.13 -1.86 21.17
C LEU A 359 -18.10 -1.76 22.34
N ARG A 360 -18.80 -2.88 22.59
CA ARG A 360 -19.77 -3.01 23.68
C ARG A 360 -19.15 -2.68 25.02
N ASP A 361 -19.94 -2.09 25.91
CA ASP A 361 -19.53 -1.97 27.30
C ASP A 361 -19.52 -3.36 27.94
N PRO A 362 -18.58 -3.64 28.87
CA PRO A 362 -18.52 -4.94 29.55
C PRO A 362 -19.84 -5.32 30.24
N ASP A 363 -20.60 -4.31 30.67
CA ASP A 363 -21.89 -4.47 31.35
C ASP A 363 -23.02 -4.93 30.41
N ASP A 364 -22.91 -4.73 29.09
CA ASP A 364 -23.90 -5.22 28.12
C ASP A 364 -23.72 -6.72 27.81
N CYS A 365 -22.53 -7.28 28.05
CA CYS A 365 -22.24 -8.70 27.79
C CYS A 365 -22.74 -9.64 28.90
N SER A 366 -23.02 -9.12 30.11
CA SER A 366 -23.53 -9.92 31.23
C SER A 366 -25.01 -10.30 31.11
N LEU A 367 -25.76 -9.66 30.21
CA LEU A 367 -27.19 -9.97 29.94
C LEU A 367 -27.42 -11.08 28.92
N VAL A 368 -26.38 -11.55 28.21
CA VAL A 368 -26.52 -12.54 27.12
C VAL A 368 -26.11 -13.96 27.55
N ALA A 369 -25.56 -14.13 28.74
CA ALA A 369 -25.09 -15.43 29.23
C ALA A 369 -26.22 -16.38 29.70
N ASP A 370 -27.45 -15.89 29.94
CA ASP A 370 -28.52 -16.68 30.55
C ASP A 370 -29.56 -17.26 29.58
N ASP A 371 -29.49 -16.94 28.28
CA ASP A 371 -30.44 -17.47 27.27
C ASP A 371 -29.76 -18.37 26.24
N SER A 372 -29.05 -19.39 26.74
CA SER A 372 -28.43 -20.45 25.94
C SER A 372 -29.42 -21.51 25.41
N SER A 373 -30.68 -21.16 25.17
CA SER A 373 -31.69 -22.15 24.70
C SER A 373 -32.60 -21.74 23.53
N ASN A 374 -32.34 -20.63 22.82
CA ASN A 374 -33.14 -20.34 21.60
C ASN A 374 -32.41 -19.55 20.51
N ILE A 375 -31.29 -20.09 19.99
CA ILE A 375 -30.75 -19.63 18.70
C ILE A 375 -31.61 -20.22 17.59
N LYS A 376 -32.65 -19.48 17.18
CA LYS A 376 -33.22 -19.66 15.84
C LYS A 376 -32.12 -19.34 14.83
N LYS A 377 -31.64 -20.37 14.13
CA LYS A 377 -30.87 -20.24 12.88
C LYS A 377 -31.50 -19.15 12.01
N ILE A 378 -30.84 -18.01 11.89
CA ILE A 378 -31.13 -17.05 10.83
C ILE A 378 -30.63 -17.72 9.55
N THR A 379 -31.58 -18.26 8.81
CA THR A 379 -31.39 -18.87 7.50
C THR A 379 -30.69 -17.88 6.58
N HIS A 380 -29.63 -18.37 5.90
CA HIS A 380 -29.02 -17.74 4.74
C HIS A 380 -30.06 -17.04 3.87
N SER A 381 -29.90 -15.74 3.66
CA SER A 381 -30.75 -14.95 2.77
C SER A 381 -30.68 -15.53 1.35
N ASP A 382 -31.84 -15.91 0.83
CA ASP A 382 -32.05 -16.46 -0.51
C ASP A 382 -31.40 -15.55 -1.59
N PRO A 383 -30.47 -16.08 -2.42
CA PRO A 383 -29.83 -15.33 -3.49
C PRO A 383 -30.80 -14.61 -4.42
N ALA A 384 -32.02 -15.14 -4.60
CA ALA A 384 -33.04 -14.52 -5.44
C ALA A 384 -33.57 -13.19 -4.86
N VAL A 385 -33.55 -13.03 -3.53
CA VAL A 385 -33.99 -11.80 -2.87
C VAL A 385 -32.93 -10.70 -3.02
N MET A 386 -31.65 -11.06 -2.89
CA MET A 386 -30.54 -10.14 -3.15
C MET A 386 -30.51 -9.65 -4.60
N LEU A 387 -30.79 -10.55 -5.55
CA LEU A 387 -30.81 -10.22 -6.98
C LEU A 387 -31.97 -9.27 -7.33
N ARG A 388 -33.14 -9.44 -6.71
CA ARG A 388 -34.27 -8.51 -6.85
C ARG A 388 -33.99 -7.14 -6.24
N SER A 389 -33.31 -7.08 -5.10
CA SER A 389 -32.89 -5.81 -4.50
C SER A 389 -31.86 -5.07 -5.37
N VAL A 390 -30.94 -5.79 -5.99
CA VAL A 390 -29.96 -5.21 -6.93
C VAL A 390 -30.64 -4.73 -8.22
N GLN A 391 -31.59 -5.49 -8.76
CA GLN A 391 -32.37 -5.09 -9.95
C GLN A 391 -33.23 -3.85 -9.68
N ALA A 392 -33.86 -3.78 -8.51
CA ALA A 392 -34.63 -2.61 -8.10
C ALA A 392 -33.79 -1.33 -7.95
N VAL A 393 -32.53 -1.46 -7.50
CA VAL A 393 -31.60 -0.31 -7.38
C VAL A 393 -31.04 0.11 -8.74
N LEU A 394 -30.91 -0.81 -9.69
CA LEU A 394 -30.42 -0.53 -11.04
C LEU A 394 -31.53 -0.18 -12.06
N GLY A 395 -32.80 -0.25 -11.65
CA GLY A 395 -33.95 0.07 -12.50
C GLY A 395 -34.16 -0.90 -13.67
N LEU A 396 -33.80 -2.17 -13.50
CA LEU A 396 -34.00 -3.25 -14.48
C LEU A 396 -35.19 -4.15 -14.14
#